data_AF-A0A1V9YCE7-F1
#
_entry.id   AF-A0A1V9YCE7-F1
#
_cell.length_a   1.000
_cell.length_b   1.000
_cell.length_c   1.000
_cell.angle_alpha   90.00
_cell.angle_beta   90.00
_cell.angle_gamma   90.00
#
_symmetry.space_group_name_H-M   'P 1'
#
loop_
_entity.id
_entity.type
_entity.pdbx_description
1 polymer ?
#
loop_
_entity_poly.entity_id
_entity_poly.type
_entity_poly.pdbx_seq_one_letter_code
_entity_poly.pdbx_strand_id
1 'polypeptide(L)'
;MATPSWPTTRQLFVGIFALGFASLLYNFWVVTWEADPVPPAPTAAPRYTLPPEALTSLKLPAAKRDASIAFDDIFNVATGYTPKFPWAKRGIVLSLHNHVVPMGASLLQELRALGNYDPVQVYYCLPDELSPVSIDLLESDPLVETIDVCSLLLPTRLFANKGAAISFQNFWLKPLALLHSSFDEVMLLDADDIFFENPAQLWNASTYLDLGMVFFYDRVINQTIFLNNPVNVTLPDGSLVEKPYISEFFKLFPLDNYSLPFPHEPSPQLRESMVWNGLTAHEQDSSVVVLDKARAGPNVLRALFILIAESRFLPIVFSYGDKESFWLAFELAGRPYAFSPWACGVVSQPDDMSAHNDTLCGSLAQYWPGNASRLLYVNGQDIISPYYSQNSPFSHSLDWGGRYLELVGAVPRHVTPRMRRHPERRPRGDLDQTCLVGEGAVLLSNKSRSAIIQRIVWGIDVAQAIESVFPGNPRIPTVVLLIALGVVFVMPCVAFVILTQCE
;
A
#
# COMPACT_ATOMS: atom_id res chain seq x y z
N MET A 1 -23.01 -34.39 67.03
CA MET A 1 -22.40 -33.48 66.04
C MET A 1 -23.47 -33.12 65.04
N ALA A 2 -24.09 -31.95 65.18
CA ALA A 2 -25.08 -31.45 64.24
C ALA A 2 -24.35 -30.91 63.00
N THR A 3 -24.64 -31.46 61.84
CA THR A 3 -24.27 -30.85 60.55
C THR A 3 -25.14 -29.61 60.34
N PRO A 4 -24.61 -28.45 59.94
CA PRO A 4 -25.44 -27.30 59.66
C PRO A 4 -26.21 -27.56 58.36
N SER A 5 -27.52 -27.77 58.46
CA SER A 5 -28.42 -27.76 57.32
C SER A 5 -28.44 -26.34 56.75
N TRP A 6 -28.06 -26.19 55.48
CA TRP A 6 -28.13 -24.92 54.79
C TRP A 6 -29.59 -24.47 54.68
N PRO A 7 -29.93 -23.20 54.94
CA PRO A 7 -31.31 -22.74 54.80
C PRO A 7 -31.82 -22.98 53.38
N THR A 8 -33.03 -23.51 53.26
CA THR A 8 -33.65 -24.01 52.02
C THR A 8 -33.62 -22.98 50.87
N THR A 9 -33.66 -21.70 51.21
CA THR A 9 -33.52 -20.55 50.29
C THR A 9 -32.15 -20.48 49.60
N ARG A 10 -31.05 -20.84 50.27
CA ARG A 10 -29.71 -20.88 49.63
C ARG A 10 -29.56 -22.08 48.69
N GLN A 11 -30.17 -23.22 49.01
CA GLN A 11 -30.17 -24.38 48.11
C GLN A 11 -30.98 -24.11 46.84
N LEU A 12 -32.12 -23.42 46.95
CA LEU A 12 -32.90 -22.97 45.80
C LEU A 12 -32.11 -21.98 44.94
N PHE A 13 -31.39 -21.04 45.56
CA PHE A 13 -30.59 -20.05 44.85
C PHE A 13 -29.44 -20.70 44.05
N VAL A 14 -28.72 -21.66 44.65
CA VAL A 14 -27.68 -22.42 43.94
C VAL A 14 -28.26 -23.24 42.80
N GLY A 15 -29.45 -23.84 42.99
CA GLY A 15 -30.14 -24.58 41.93
C GLY A 15 -30.55 -23.72 40.74
N ILE A 16 -31.13 -22.54 40.99
CA ILE A 16 -31.54 -21.59 39.94
C ILE A 16 -30.30 -21.03 39.22
N PHE A 17 -29.23 -20.70 39.95
CA PHE A 17 -28.00 -20.21 39.35
C PHE A 17 -27.30 -21.27 38.50
N ALA A 18 -27.29 -22.53 38.94
CA ALA A 18 -26.75 -23.65 38.16
C ALA A 18 -27.56 -23.91 36.88
N LEU A 19 -28.90 -23.81 36.93
CA LEU A 19 -29.77 -23.93 35.76
C LEU A 19 -29.60 -22.76 34.77
N GLY A 20 -29.45 -21.54 35.29
CA GLY A 20 -29.17 -20.34 34.47
C GLY A 20 -27.79 -20.42 33.79
N PHE A 21 -26.77 -20.87 34.53
CA PHE A 21 -25.42 -21.06 33.98
C PHE A 21 -25.37 -22.20 32.96
N ALA A 22 -26.08 -23.31 33.20
CA ALA A 22 -26.22 -24.39 32.24
C ALA A 22 -26.95 -23.96 30.96
N SER A 23 -28.00 -23.12 31.07
CA SER A 23 -28.67 -22.53 29.90
C SER A 23 -27.78 -21.55 29.14
N LEU A 24 -26.94 -20.77 29.82
CA LEU A 24 -25.97 -19.89 29.18
C LEU A 24 -24.90 -20.69 28.42
N LEU A 25 -24.38 -21.77 29.02
CA LEU A 25 -23.45 -22.67 28.36
C LEU A 25 -24.09 -23.42 27.20
N TYR A 26 -25.35 -23.85 27.33
CA TYR A 26 -26.09 -24.49 26.25
C TYR A 26 -26.36 -23.52 25.09
N ASN A 27 -26.78 -22.29 25.36
CA ASN A 27 -26.96 -21.28 24.31
C ASN A 27 -25.63 -20.88 23.67
N PHE A 28 -24.54 -20.76 24.45
CA PHE A 28 -23.21 -20.54 23.90
C PHE A 28 -22.78 -21.71 23.02
N TRP A 29 -23.06 -22.95 23.43
CA TRP A 29 -22.77 -24.15 22.65
C TRP A 29 -23.63 -24.19 21.36
N VAL A 30 -24.94 -23.93 21.42
CA VAL A 30 -25.81 -23.86 20.23
C VAL A 30 -25.34 -22.78 19.26
N VAL A 31 -25.00 -21.58 19.75
CA VAL A 31 -24.51 -20.48 18.90
C VAL A 31 -23.13 -20.76 18.28
N THR A 32 -22.26 -21.47 18.99
CA THR A 32 -20.91 -21.81 18.48
C THR A 32 -20.91 -23.08 17.62
N TRP A 33 -21.93 -23.93 17.72
CA TRP A 33 -22.02 -25.23 17.04
C TRP A 33 -23.03 -25.25 15.87
N GLU A 34 -24.03 -24.35 15.83
CA GLU A 34 -24.89 -24.10 14.66
C GLU A 34 -24.29 -23.09 13.66
N ALA A 35 -23.07 -22.60 13.91
CA ALA A 35 -22.25 -21.99 12.87
C ALA A 35 -21.75 -23.09 11.93
N ASP A 36 -22.67 -23.69 11.16
CA ASP A 36 -22.31 -24.53 10.01
C ASP A 36 -21.29 -23.75 9.17
N PRO A 37 -20.23 -24.39 8.66
CA PRO A 37 -19.33 -23.73 7.73
C PRO A 37 -20.18 -23.19 6.58
N VAL A 38 -20.21 -21.86 6.46
CA VAL A 38 -20.90 -21.19 5.35
C VAL A 38 -20.39 -21.87 4.07
N PRO A 39 -21.27 -22.52 3.29
CA PRO A 39 -20.83 -23.12 2.04
C PRO A 39 -20.13 -22.04 1.22
N PRO A 40 -19.05 -22.36 0.49
CA PRO A 40 -18.34 -21.36 -0.30
C PRO A 40 -19.38 -20.61 -1.14
N ALA A 41 -19.31 -19.27 -1.09
CA ALA A 41 -20.20 -18.44 -1.87
C ALA A 41 -20.23 -19.00 -3.31
N PRO A 42 -21.41 -19.12 -3.95
CA PRO A 42 -21.50 -19.60 -5.32
C PRO A 42 -20.46 -18.84 -6.14
N THR A 43 -19.63 -19.57 -6.90
CA THR A 43 -18.52 -19.01 -7.67
C THR A 43 -19.06 -17.83 -8.47
N ALA A 44 -18.78 -16.62 -7.96
CA ALA A 44 -19.18 -15.40 -8.65
C ALA A 44 -18.60 -15.50 -10.06
N ALA A 45 -19.37 -15.04 -11.05
CA ALA A 45 -18.82 -14.90 -12.40
C ALA A 45 -17.46 -14.20 -12.32
N PRO A 46 -16.46 -14.62 -13.11
CA PRO A 46 -15.13 -14.04 -13.01
C PRO A 46 -15.23 -12.52 -13.09
N ARG A 47 -14.63 -11.82 -12.12
CA ARG A 47 -14.64 -10.34 -12.05
C ARG A 47 -14.02 -9.69 -13.29
N TYR A 48 -13.31 -10.49 -14.09
CA TYR A 48 -12.57 -10.06 -15.26
C TYR A 48 -13.05 -10.82 -16.50
N THR A 49 -13.42 -10.08 -17.54
CA THR A 49 -13.57 -10.62 -18.90
C THR A 49 -12.37 -10.20 -19.72
N LEU A 50 -11.48 -11.15 -20.00
CA LEU A 50 -10.33 -10.93 -20.88
C LEU A 50 -10.67 -11.29 -22.32
N PRO A 51 -10.18 -10.51 -23.30
CA PRO A 51 -10.34 -10.87 -24.71
C PRO A 51 -9.54 -12.15 -25.01
N PRO A 52 -9.99 -13.01 -25.96
CA PRO A 52 -9.30 -14.25 -26.29
C PRO A 52 -7.82 -14.06 -26.62
N GLU A 53 -7.46 -12.95 -27.28
CA GLU A 53 -6.09 -12.59 -27.63
C GLU A 53 -5.21 -12.46 -26.38
N ALA A 54 -5.71 -11.85 -25.30
CA ALA A 54 -4.96 -11.73 -24.04
C ALA A 54 -4.68 -13.11 -23.42
N LEU A 55 -5.62 -14.05 -23.50
CA LEU A 55 -5.46 -15.42 -23.00
C LEU A 55 -4.51 -16.27 -23.86
N THR A 56 -4.29 -15.92 -25.13
CA THR A 56 -3.29 -16.65 -25.95
C THR A 56 -1.87 -16.48 -25.40
N SER A 57 -1.58 -15.36 -24.74
CA SER A 57 -0.26 -15.08 -24.15
C SER A 57 0.15 -16.13 -23.10
N LEU A 58 -0.81 -16.70 -22.36
CA LEU A 58 -0.57 -17.74 -21.36
C LEU A 58 0.03 -19.03 -21.93
N LYS A 59 -0.03 -19.23 -23.25
CA LYS A 59 0.50 -20.41 -23.95
C LYS A 59 1.86 -20.15 -24.59
N LEU A 60 2.43 -18.96 -24.41
CA LEU A 60 3.73 -18.62 -24.99
C LEU A 60 4.85 -19.43 -24.32
N PRO A 61 5.86 -19.87 -25.09
CA PRO A 61 7.01 -20.58 -24.53
C PRO A 61 7.85 -19.65 -23.66
N ALA A 62 8.54 -20.21 -22.67
CA ALA A 62 9.44 -19.47 -21.80
C ALA A 62 10.46 -18.65 -22.61
N ALA A 63 10.64 -17.39 -22.22
CA ALA A 63 11.65 -16.51 -22.80
C ALA A 63 13.00 -16.77 -22.14
N LYS A 64 14.09 -16.58 -22.88
CA LYS A 64 15.43 -16.57 -22.27
C LYS A 64 15.56 -15.30 -21.42
N ARG A 65 15.74 -15.49 -20.12
CA ARG A 65 15.91 -14.40 -19.16
C ARG A 65 17.37 -13.95 -19.06
N ASP A 66 17.56 -12.70 -18.71
CA ASP A 66 18.89 -12.16 -18.43
C ASP A 66 19.33 -12.58 -17.02
N ALA A 67 20.23 -13.56 -16.95
CA ALA A 67 20.77 -14.08 -15.69
C ALA A 67 21.57 -13.01 -14.91
N SER A 68 22.05 -11.93 -15.56
CA SER A 68 22.77 -10.87 -14.86
C SER A 68 21.88 -10.04 -13.93
N ILE A 69 20.56 -10.14 -14.10
CA ILE A 69 19.57 -9.42 -13.30
C ILE A 69 18.60 -10.33 -12.54
N ALA A 70 18.79 -11.65 -12.60
CA ALA A 70 18.00 -12.57 -11.81
C ALA A 70 18.33 -12.40 -10.33
N PHE A 71 17.29 -12.39 -9.48
CA PHE A 71 17.43 -12.15 -8.04
C PHE A 71 18.40 -13.12 -7.37
N ASP A 72 18.20 -14.42 -7.60
CA ASP A 72 19.04 -15.50 -7.08
C ASP A 72 20.52 -15.34 -7.46
N ASP A 73 20.79 -14.92 -8.71
CA ASP A 73 22.15 -14.70 -9.22
C ASP A 73 22.79 -13.43 -8.63
N ILE A 74 22.05 -12.31 -8.55
CA ILE A 74 22.56 -11.04 -7.98
C ILE A 74 22.96 -11.22 -6.52
N PHE A 75 22.12 -11.93 -5.76
CA PHE A 75 22.25 -12.09 -4.32
C PHE A 75 22.88 -13.42 -3.92
N ASN A 76 23.29 -14.26 -4.88
CA ASN A 76 23.90 -15.58 -4.62
C ASN A 76 23.09 -16.37 -3.58
N VAL A 77 21.82 -16.60 -3.88
CA VAL A 77 20.86 -17.39 -3.09
C VAL A 77 20.07 -18.32 -4.02
N ALA A 78 19.34 -19.27 -3.45
CA ALA A 78 18.42 -20.12 -4.19
C ALA A 78 17.05 -20.05 -3.53
N THR A 79 16.12 -19.30 -4.12
CA THR A 79 14.74 -19.18 -3.62
C THR A 79 13.88 -20.36 -4.07
N GLY A 80 14.26 -21.02 -5.18
CA GLY A 80 13.47 -22.11 -5.77
C GLY A 80 12.17 -21.65 -6.43
N TYR A 81 12.01 -20.33 -6.61
CA TYR A 81 10.82 -19.74 -7.20
C TYR A 81 10.70 -20.06 -8.70
N THR A 82 9.51 -20.48 -9.14
CA THR A 82 9.18 -20.69 -10.55
C THR A 82 8.00 -19.79 -10.94
N PRO A 83 8.16 -18.89 -11.92
CA PRO A 83 7.15 -17.90 -12.25
C PRO A 83 6.00 -18.47 -13.07
N LYS A 84 4.77 -17.99 -12.81
CA LYS A 84 3.58 -18.27 -13.63
C LYS A 84 3.71 -17.76 -15.07
N PHE A 85 4.47 -16.69 -15.29
CA PHE A 85 4.64 -16.04 -16.60
C PHE A 85 6.10 -16.10 -17.10
N PRO A 86 6.65 -17.29 -17.41
CA PRO A 86 8.06 -17.43 -17.78
C PRO A 86 8.39 -16.81 -19.15
N TRP A 87 7.39 -16.52 -19.97
CA TRP A 87 7.50 -15.88 -21.27
C TRP A 87 7.50 -14.34 -21.21
N ALA A 88 7.02 -13.77 -20.10
CA ALA A 88 6.79 -12.34 -19.99
C ALA A 88 8.10 -11.62 -19.67
N LYS A 89 8.55 -10.78 -20.60
CA LYS A 89 9.69 -9.87 -20.36
C LYS A 89 9.29 -8.66 -19.51
N ARG A 90 8.06 -8.17 -19.70
CA ARG A 90 7.51 -7.02 -18.96
C ARG A 90 6.29 -7.41 -18.15
N GLY A 91 6.04 -6.71 -17.06
CA GLY A 91 4.84 -6.89 -16.25
C GLY A 91 4.69 -5.86 -15.15
N ILE A 92 3.55 -5.95 -14.47
CA ILE A 92 3.19 -5.07 -13.36
C ILE A 92 3.47 -5.77 -12.04
N VAL A 93 3.92 -5.03 -11.04
CA VAL A 93 4.15 -5.52 -9.68
C VAL A 93 3.30 -4.71 -8.71
N LEU A 94 2.61 -5.40 -7.82
CA LEU A 94 1.82 -4.82 -6.72
C LEU A 94 2.30 -5.40 -5.40
N SER A 95 2.13 -4.66 -4.31
CA SER A 95 2.31 -5.19 -2.95
C SER A 95 1.00 -5.04 -2.17
N LEU A 96 0.42 -6.15 -1.69
CA LEU A 96 -0.89 -6.16 -1.07
C LEU A 96 -0.89 -6.93 0.26
N HIS A 97 -1.75 -6.49 1.18
CA HIS A 97 -2.19 -7.24 2.35
C HIS A 97 -3.71 -7.19 2.42
N ASN A 98 -4.36 -8.01 3.25
CA ASN A 98 -5.82 -8.16 3.25
C ASN A 98 -6.61 -6.83 3.24
N HIS A 99 -6.22 -5.82 4.04
CA HIS A 99 -6.93 -4.53 4.07
C HIS A 99 -6.80 -3.68 2.79
N VAL A 100 -5.77 -3.93 1.97
CA VAL A 100 -5.51 -3.17 0.74
C VAL A 100 -5.99 -3.93 -0.50
N VAL A 101 -6.33 -5.21 -0.38
CA VAL A 101 -6.90 -6.04 -1.47
C VAL A 101 -8.07 -5.36 -2.18
N PRO A 102 -9.02 -4.69 -1.50
CA PRO A 102 -10.10 -4.02 -2.21
C PRO A 102 -9.63 -2.96 -3.20
N MET A 103 -8.62 -2.16 -2.83
CA MET A 103 -8.04 -1.15 -3.73
C MET A 103 -7.23 -1.82 -4.84
N GLY A 104 -6.41 -2.81 -4.52
CA GLY A 104 -5.58 -3.54 -5.50
C GLY A 104 -6.39 -4.33 -6.53
N ALA A 105 -7.42 -5.07 -6.11
CA ALA A 105 -8.28 -5.81 -7.03
C ALA A 105 -9.16 -4.89 -7.88
N SER A 106 -9.54 -3.71 -7.36
CA SER A 106 -10.23 -2.71 -8.18
C SER A 106 -9.27 -1.99 -9.14
N LEU A 107 -7.96 -1.90 -8.84
CA LEU A 107 -6.94 -1.43 -9.78
C LEU A 107 -6.78 -2.43 -10.92
N LEU A 108 -6.74 -3.74 -10.63
CA LEU A 108 -6.74 -4.77 -11.66
C LEU A 108 -7.94 -4.63 -12.62
N GLN A 109 -9.14 -4.38 -12.08
CA GLN A 109 -10.35 -4.15 -12.90
C GLN A 109 -10.20 -2.90 -13.79
N GLU A 110 -9.66 -1.82 -13.25
CA GLU A 110 -9.35 -0.59 -14.00
C GLU A 110 -8.35 -0.84 -15.13
N LEU A 111 -7.24 -1.53 -14.84
CA LEU A 111 -6.23 -1.89 -15.84
C LEU A 111 -6.86 -2.67 -16.99
N ARG A 112 -7.69 -3.69 -16.69
CA ARG A 112 -8.37 -4.46 -17.74
C ARG A 112 -9.37 -3.61 -18.53
N ALA A 113 -10.12 -2.73 -17.87
CA ALA A 113 -11.06 -1.81 -18.52
C ALA A 113 -10.36 -0.80 -19.43
N LEU A 114 -9.12 -0.42 -19.11
CA LEU A 114 -8.27 0.45 -19.94
C LEU A 114 -7.54 -0.33 -21.06
N GLY A 115 -7.76 -1.64 -21.19
CA GLY A 115 -7.13 -2.48 -22.19
C GLY A 115 -5.67 -2.83 -21.87
N ASN A 116 -5.27 -2.80 -20.59
CA ASN A 116 -3.99 -3.30 -20.14
C ASN A 116 -4.11 -4.79 -19.82
N TYR A 117 -3.30 -5.61 -20.50
CA TYR A 117 -3.23 -7.06 -20.32
C TYR A 117 -1.81 -7.53 -19.97
N ASP A 118 -0.99 -6.63 -19.43
CA ASP A 118 0.32 -7.00 -18.90
C ASP A 118 0.10 -7.97 -17.72
N PRO A 119 0.91 -9.04 -17.61
CA PRO A 119 0.87 -9.94 -16.46
C PRO A 119 1.21 -9.19 -15.18
N VAL A 120 0.57 -9.57 -14.08
CA VAL A 120 0.71 -8.92 -12.78
C VAL A 120 1.24 -9.91 -11.75
N GLN A 121 2.28 -9.52 -11.02
CA GLN A 121 2.74 -10.25 -9.83
C GLN A 121 2.37 -9.44 -8.59
N VAL A 122 1.52 -10.00 -7.75
CA VAL A 122 1.12 -9.46 -6.45
C VAL A 122 2.01 -10.06 -5.38
N TYR A 123 2.74 -9.22 -4.68
CA TYR A 123 3.63 -9.59 -3.59
C TYR A 123 2.96 -9.37 -2.24
N TYR A 124 3.18 -10.31 -1.34
CA TYR A 124 2.89 -10.21 0.08
C TYR A 124 4.01 -10.91 0.88
N CYS A 125 3.95 -10.81 2.20
CA CYS A 125 4.99 -11.21 3.11
C CYS A 125 4.41 -12.03 4.26
N LEU A 126 4.71 -13.33 4.24
CA LEU A 126 4.28 -14.37 5.17
C LEU A 126 2.79 -14.77 4.99
N PRO A 127 2.43 -16.03 5.31
CA PRO A 127 1.09 -16.56 5.02
C PRO A 127 -0.05 -15.85 5.74
N ASP A 128 0.21 -15.19 6.87
CA ASP A 128 -0.83 -14.52 7.67
C ASP A 128 -1.23 -13.14 7.11
N GLU A 129 -0.45 -12.56 6.19
CA GLU A 129 -0.70 -11.20 5.66
C GLU A 129 -1.80 -11.17 4.59
N LEU A 130 -1.92 -12.25 3.81
CA LEU A 130 -2.89 -12.38 2.72
C LEU A 130 -3.64 -13.71 2.84
N SER A 131 -4.96 -13.64 2.98
CA SER A 131 -5.80 -14.82 3.19
C SER A 131 -6.00 -15.62 1.90
N PRO A 132 -6.31 -16.94 1.99
CA PRO A 132 -6.69 -17.73 0.82
C PRO A 132 -7.85 -17.14 0.02
N VAL A 133 -8.86 -16.57 0.68
CA VAL A 133 -10.01 -15.90 0.02
C VAL A 133 -9.55 -14.70 -0.81
N SER A 134 -8.62 -13.91 -0.28
CA SER A 134 -8.02 -12.78 -1.00
C SER A 134 -7.19 -13.24 -2.19
N ILE A 135 -6.40 -14.31 -2.02
CA ILE A 135 -5.59 -14.91 -3.09
C ILE A 135 -6.48 -15.41 -4.22
N ASP A 136 -7.50 -16.22 -3.91
CA ASP A 136 -8.45 -16.74 -4.90
C ASP A 136 -9.17 -15.63 -5.65
N LEU A 137 -9.52 -14.54 -4.96
CA LEU A 137 -10.14 -13.36 -5.58
C LEU A 137 -9.19 -12.66 -6.56
N LEU A 138 -7.93 -12.45 -6.18
CA LEU A 138 -6.93 -11.81 -7.03
C LEU A 138 -6.59 -12.67 -8.25
N GLU A 139 -6.38 -13.97 -8.04
CA GLU A 139 -6.00 -14.93 -9.10
C GLU A 139 -7.18 -15.38 -9.96
N SER A 140 -8.40 -14.92 -9.66
CA SER A 140 -9.54 -15.02 -10.59
C SER A 140 -9.29 -14.26 -11.90
N ASP A 141 -8.37 -13.28 -11.91
CA ASP A 141 -7.73 -12.81 -13.13
C ASP A 141 -6.61 -13.81 -13.53
N PRO A 142 -6.73 -14.51 -14.68
CA PRO A 142 -5.74 -15.50 -15.06
C PRO A 142 -4.35 -14.90 -15.40
N LEU A 143 -4.25 -13.57 -15.57
CA LEU A 143 -3.01 -12.83 -15.75
C LEU A 143 -2.42 -12.27 -14.44
N VAL A 144 -2.90 -12.74 -13.28
CA VAL A 144 -2.35 -12.42 -11.96
C VAL A 144 -1.68 -13.63 -11.31
N GLU A 145 -0.57 -13.42 -10.61
CA GLU A 145 0.13 -14.39 -9.77
C GLU A 145 0.37 -13.76 -8.39
N THR A 146 0.05 -14.47 -7.30
CA THR A 146 0.37 -14.04 -5.93
C THR A 146 1.65 -14.72 -5.42
N ILE A 147 2.50 -13.98 -4.70
CA ILE A 147 3.84 -14.44 -4.29
C ILE A 147 4.12 -14.02 -2.83
N ASP A 148 4.29 -15.01 -1.96
CA ASP A 148 4.85 -14.82 -0.62
C ASP A 148 6.38 -14.75 -0.70
N VAL A 149 6.91 -13.56 -0.97
CA VAL A 149 8.36 -13.38 -1.12
C VAL A 149 9.08 -13.61 0.20
N CYS A 150 8.47 -13.28 1.32
CA CYS A 150 9.12 -13.44 2.61
C CYS A 150 9.33 -14.91 2.98
N SER A 151 8.36 -15.78 2.70
CA SER A 151 8.55 -17.23 2.89
C SER A 151 9.61 -17.82 1.97
N LEU A 152 9.78 -17.27 0.75
CA LEU A 152 10.86 -17.67 -0.15
C LEU A 152 12.25 -17.22 0.34
N LEU A 153 12.33 -16.07 1.01
CA LEU A 153 13.59 -15.50 1.48
C LEU A 153 14.01 -15.97 2.88
N LEU A 154 13.06 -16.39 3.72
CA LEU A 154 13.31 -16.89 5.08
C LEU A 154 14.36 -18.01 5.18
N PRO A 155 14.42 -19.00 4.26
CA PRO A 155 15.45 -20.04 4.27
C PRO A 155 16.81 -19.58 3.75
N THR A 156 16.90 -18.38 3.20
CA THR A 156 18.12 -17.84 2.59
C THR A 156 18.92 -17.01 3.58
N ARG A 157 20.16 -16.66 3.21
CA ARG A 157 21.01 -15.76 4.01
C ARG A 157 20.55 -14.30 4.05
N LEU A 158 19.55 -13.91 3.25
CA LEU A 158 19.09 -12.52 3.16
C LEU A 158 18.24 -12.11 4.36
N PHE A 159 17.48 -13.05 4.94
CA PHE A 159 16.68 -12.81 6.15
C PHE A 159 17.26 -13.58 7.32
N ALA A 160 17.70 -12.86 8.36
CA ALA A 160 18.29 -13.48 9.54
C ALA A 160 17.29 -14.29 10.38
N ASN A 161 16.01 -13.90 10.38
CA ASN A 161 14.94 -14.55 11.14
C ASN A 161 13.55 -14.05 10.68
N LYS A 162 12.48 -14.60 11.29
CA LYS A 162 11.09 -14.16 11.05
C LYS A 162 10.85 -12.69 11.35
N GLY A 163 11.54 -12.09 12.31
CA GLY A 163 11.46 -10.65 12.61
C GLY A 163 11.96 -9.79 11.45
N ALA A 164 13.04 -10.21 10.77
CA ALA A 164 13.51 -9.55 9.56
C ALA A 164 12.45 -9.61 8.45
N ALA A 165 11.80 -10.76 8.24
CA ALA A 165 10.69 -10.87 7.30
C ALA A 165 9.52 -9.94 7.66
N ILE A 166 9.05 -9.97 8.92
CA ILE A 166 7.95 -9.11 9.41
C ILE A 166 8.25 -7.62 9.18
N SER A 167 9.52 -7.21 9.25
CA SER A 167 9.91 -5.82 8.97
C SER A 167 9.67 -5.36 7.51
N PHE A 168 9.33 -6.27 6.60
CA PHE A 168 8.90 -5.99 5.24
C PHE A 168 7.37 -5.97 5.07
N GLN A 169 6.55 -6.21 6.10
CA GLN A 169 5.08 -6.06 6.04
C GLN A 169 4.67 -4.57 6.08
N ASN A 170 5.16 -3.79 5.12
CA ASN A 170 4.95 -2.35 4.96
C ASN A 170 5.46 -1.90 3.57
N PHE A 171 5.55 -0.59 3.35
CA PHE A 171 6.01 0.03 2.09
C PHE A 171 7.33 -0.52 1.53
N TRP A 172 8.25 -0.98 2.38
CA TRP A 172 9.54 -1.51 1.95
C TRP A 172 9.44 -2.85 1.19
N LEU A 173 8.29 -3.51 1.20
CA LEU A 173 8.03 -4.67 0.35
C LEU A 173 8.11 -4.33 -1.14
N LYS A 174 7.75 -3.10 -1.52
CA LYS A 174 7.66 -2.67 -2.93
C LYS A 174 9.00 -2.78 -3.68
N PRO A 175 10.13 -2.20 -3.18
CA PRO A 175 11.44 -2.45 -3.79
C PRO A 175 11.84 -3.92 -3.78
N LEU A 176 11.55 -4.67 -2.72
CA LEU A 176 11.87 -6.11 -2.65
C LEU A 176 11.10 -6.90 -3.71
N ALA A 177 9.83 -6.57 -3.91
CA ALA A 177 8.96 -7.12 -4.95
C ALA A 177 9.49 -6.80 -6.35
N LEU A 178 9.93 -5.55 -6.59
CA LEU A 178 10.58 -5.18 -7.85
C LEU A 178 11.84 -6.02 -8.09
N LEU A 179 12.69 -6.19 -7.08
CA LEU A 179 13.93 -6.95 -7.18
C LEU A 179 13.67 -8.43 -7.48
N HIS A 180 12.76 -9.06 -6.73
CA HIS A 180 12.43 -10.48 -6.87
C HIS A 180 11.57 -10.77 -8.11
N SER A 181 10.83 -9.79 -8.62
CA SER A 181 9.93 -9.95 -9.75
C SER A 181 10.58 -10.66 -10.93
N SER A 182 9.76 -11.46 -11.60
CA SER A 182 10.23 -12.35 -12.64
C SER A 182 10.40 -11.64 -14.00
N PHE A 183 9.96 -10.38 -14.09
CA PHE A 183 10.05 -9.54 -15.28
C PHE A 183 11.40 -8.83 -15.37
N ASP A 184 11.90 -8.56 -16.57
CA ASP A 184 13.07 -7.71 -16.80
C ASP A 184 12.66 -6.23 -16.75
N GLU A 185 11.46 -5.93 -17.28
CA GLU A 185 10.86 -4.59 -17.35
C GLU A 185 9.65 -4.54 -16.39
N VAL A 186 9.77 -3.75 -15.33
CA VAL A 186 8.81 -3.74 -14.21
C VAL A 186 8.08 -2.40 -14.17
N MET A 187 6.76 -2.45 -14.03
CA MET A 187 5.93 -1.32 -13.62
C MET A 187 5.39 -1.63 -12.23
N LEU A 188 6.04 -1.07 -11.23
CA LEU A 188 5.61 -1.16 -9.85
C LEU A 188 4.55 -0.08 -9.60
N LEU A 189 3.40 -0.48 -9.05
CA LEU A 189 2.26 0.39 -8.82
C LEU A 189 1.78 0.31 -7.37
N ASP A 190 1.21 1.41 -6.90
CA ASP A 190 0.44 1.46 -5.66
C ASP A 190 -0.97 0.95 -5.88
N ALA A 191 -1.53 0.27 -4.88
CA ALA A 191 -2.85 -0.33 -4.98
C ALA A 191 -3.97 0.72 -5.12
N ASP A 192 -3.72 1.92 -4.62
CA ASP A 192 -4.63 3.05 -4.59
C ASP A 192 -4.42 4.05 -5.73
N ASP A 193 -3.58 3.72 -6.71
CA ASP A 193 -3.50 4.50 -7.95
C ASP A 193 -4.82 4.47 -8.73
N ILE A 194 -5.16 5.61 -9.34
CA ILE A 194 -6.31 5.79 -10.22
C ILE A 194 -5.82 6.30 -11.55
N PHE A 195 -5.87 5.45 -12.59
CA PHE A 195 -5.43 5.80 -13.93
C PHE A 195 -6.57 6.32 -14.80
N PHE A 196 -6.31 7.38 -15.56
CA PHE A 196 -7.30 7.94 -16.50
C PHE A 196 -7.12 7.45 -17.94
N GLU A 197 -6.01 6.76 -18.19
CA GLU A 197 -5.63 6.12 -19.45
C GLU A 197 -4.76 4.90 -19.19
N ASN A 198 -4.64 4.01 -20.19
CA ASN A 198 -3.82 2.81 -20.07
C ASN A 198 -2.35 3.15 -19.72
N PRO A 199 -1.83 2.70 -18.55
CA PRO A 199 -0.47 3.02 -18.14
C PRO A 199 0.60 2.31 -18.96
N ALA A 200 0.27 1.28 -19.76
CA ALA A 200 1.21 0.63 -20.68
C ALA A 200 1.82 1.61 -21.70
N GLN A 201 1.22 2.79 -21.89
CA GLN A 201 1.82 3.86 -22.67
C GLN A 201 3.18 4.32 -22.11
N LEU A 202 3.44 4.16 -20.81
CA LEU A 202 4.72 4.53 -20.17
C LEU A 202 5.91 3.73 -20.72
N TRP A 203 5.67 2.51 -21.24
CA TRP A 203 6.68 1.74 -21.96
C TRP A 203 7.22 2.45 -23.21
N ASN A 204 6.48 3.43 -23.74
CA ASN A 204 6.86 4.24 -24.90
C ASN A 204 7.16 5.70 -24.53
N ALA A 205 7.21 6.04 -23.24
CA ALA A 205 7.64 7.37 -22.81
C ALA A 205 9.10 7.59 -23.20
N SER A 206 9.46 8.79 -23.65
CA SER A 206 10.84 9.10 -24.05
C SER A 206 11.83 8.81 -22.92
N THR A 207 11.51 9.18 -21.67
CA THR A 207 12.36 8.89 -20.50
C THR A 207 12.62 7.39 -20.33
N TYR A 208 11.61 6.55 -20.57
CA TYR A 208 11.78 5.10 -20.52
C TYR A 208 12.66 4.58 -21.65
N LEU A 209 12.40 5.02 -22.89
CA LEU A 209 13.20 4.61 -24.05
C LEU A 209 14.67 5.06 -23.90
N ASP A 210 14.89 6.27 -23.36
CA ASP A 210 16.22 6.89 -23.27
C ASP A 210 17.04 6.35 -22.10
N LEU A 211 16.44 6.10 -20.93
CA LEU A 211 17.17 5.72 -19.71
C LEU A 211 16.76 4.36 -19.12
N GLY A 212 15.59 3.83 -19.49
CA GLY A 212 15.07 2.57 -18.97
C GLY A 212 14.28 2.76 -17.68
N MET A 213 13.84 3.97 -17.38
CA MET A 213 13.05 4.25 -16.19
C MET A 213 12.07 5.40 -16.40
N VAL A 214 11.05 5.46 -15.54
CA VAL A 214 10.20 6.64 -15.36
C VAL A 214 10.00 6.84 -13.87
N PHE A 215 10.55 7.94 -13.33
CA PHE A 215 10.32 8.39 -11.95
C PHE A 215 9.52 9.69 -11.94
N PHE A 216 8.79 9.93 -10.86
CA PHE A 216 8.00 11.14 -10.67
C PHE A 216 8.44 11.89 -9.42
N TYR A 217 8.30 13.21 -9.45
CA TYR A 217 8.64 14.03 -8.29
C TYR A 217 7.50 14.04 -7.28
N ASP A 218 7.84 14.03 -5.99
CA ASP A 218 6.89 14.31 -4.90
C ASP A 218 6.70 15.83 -4.72
N ARG A 219 5.84 16.20 -3.77
CA ARG A 219 5.63 17.56 -3.31
C ARG A 219 6.94 18.14 -2.79
N VAL A 220 7.15 19.42 -3.07
CA VAL A 220 8.26 20.19 -2.50
C VAL A 220 7.79 20.69 -1.14
N ILE A 221 8.25 20.06 -0.08
CA ILE A 221 7.84 20.37 1.30
C ILE A 221 9.09 20.63 2.12
N ASN A 222 9.28 21.89 2.55
CA ASN A 222 10.43 22.28 3.34
C ASN A 222 10.26 21.86 4.82
N GLN A 223 10.39 20.57 5.08
CA GLN A 223 10.43 19.98 6.41
C GLN A 223 11.84 19.47 6.74
N THR A 224 12.27 19.67 7.98
CA THR A 224 13.56 19.21 8.49
C THR A 224 13.48 17.75 8.95
N ILE A 225 13.18 16.85 8.02
CA ILE A 225 13.08 15.41 8.27
C ILE A 225 13.77 14.61 7.14
N PHE A 226 13.94 13.31 7.36
CA PHE A 226 14.60 12.40 6.43
C PHE A 226 15.97 12.89 5.94
N LEU A 227 16.21 12.87 4.63
CA LEU A 227 17.42 13.39 3.98
C LEU A 227 17.62 14.90 4.15
N ASN A 228 16.56 15.63 4.50
CA ASN A 228 16.58 17.07 4.75
C ASN A 228 16.80 17.44 6.23
N ASN A 229 17.04 16.45 7.10
CA ASN A 229 17.42 16.73 8.49
C ASN A 229 18.72 17.55 8.54
N PRO A 230 18.78 18.65 9.30
CA PRO A 230 20.02 19.39 9.50
C PRO A 230 21.01 18.56 10.32
N VAL A 231 22.25 18.45 9.84
CA VAL A 231 23.37 17.83 10.55
C VAL A 231 24.58 18.74 10.55
N ASN A 232 25.34 18.72 11.63
CA ASN A 232 26.58 19.48 11.75
C ASN A 232 27.72 18.71 11.08
N VAL A 233 28.35 19.34 10.08
CA VAL A 233 29.49 18.79 9.33
C VAL A 233 30.74 19.60 9.64
N THR A 234 31.80 18.91 10.05
CA THR A 234 33.12 19.53 10.26
C THR A 234 33.86 19.67 8.94
N LEU A 235 34.21 20.90 8.57
CA LEU A 235 35.03 21.21 7.40
C LEU A 235 36.52 20.91 7.67
N PRO A 236 37.36 20.81 6.63
CA PRO A 236 38.80 20.55 6.79
C PRO A 236 39.55 21.58 7.66
N ASP A 237 39.02 22.81 7.78
CA ASP A 237 39.57 23.87 8.64
C ASP A 237 39.10 23.78 10.11
N GLY A 238 38.30 22.76 10.46
CA GLY A 238 37.75 22.53 11.79
C GLY A 238 36.46 23.29 12.09
N SER A 239 35.96 24.14 11.17
CA SER A 239 34.69 24.83 11.34
C SER A 239 33.50 23.87 11.18
N LEU A 240 32.42 24.13 11.92
CA LEU A 240 31.16 23.39 11.79
C LEU A 240 30.21 24.17 10.88
N VAL A 241 29.63 23.47 9.90
CA VAL A 241 28.56 23.99 9.06
C VAL A 241 27.38 23.04 9.09
N GLU A 242 26.18 23.60 9.20
CA GLU A 242 24.94 22.83 9.08
C GLU A 242 24.67 22.50 7.62
N LYS A 243 24.38 21.24 7.33
CA LYS A 243 24.01 20.75 5.99
C LYS A 243 22.85 19.76 6.07
N PRO A 244 22.08 19.56 5.00
CA PRO A 244 21.10 18.48 4.93
C PRO A 244 21.77 17.10 5.06
N TYR A 245 21.15 16.17 5.78
CA TYR A 245 21.67 14.84 6.09
C TYR A 245 22.13 14.05 4.87
N ILE A 246 21.51 14.26 3.71
CA ILE A 246 21.94 13.67 2.44
C ILE A 246 23.44 13.84 2.15
N SER A 247 24.08 14.94 2.58
CA SER A 247 25.52 15.14 2.36
C SER A 247 26.40 14.19 3.17
N GLU A 248 25.88 13.66 4.28
CA GLU A 248 26.54 12.67 5.13
C GLU A 248 26.06 11.24 4.86
N PHE A 249 24.80 11.08 4.40
CA PHE A 249 24.20 9.79 4.10
C PHE A 249 25.08 8.93 3.19
N PHE A 250 25.60 9.49 2.10
CA PHE A 250 26.45 8.77 1.15
C PHE A 250 27.77 8.27 1.76
N LYS A 251 28.28 8.93 2.82
CA LYS A 251 29.50 8.50 3.52
C LYS A 251 29.24 7.34 4.47
N LEU A 252 28.01 7.21 4.95
CA LEU A 252 27.58 6.12 5.83
C LEU A 252 27.20 4.86 5.03
N PHE A 253 26.95 5.01 3.73
CA PHE A 253 26.66 3.88 2.87
C PHE A 253 27.93 3.06 2.60
N PRO A 254 27.91 1.73 2.76
CA PRO A 254 29.08 0.86 2.64
C PRO A 254 29.49 0.60 1.18
N LEU A 255 29.81 1.66 0.44
CA LEU A 255 30.10 1.63 -1.01
C LEU A 255 31.26 0.67 -1.37
N ASP A 256 32.31 0.70 -0.57
CA ASP A 256 33.53 -0.11 -0.73
C ASP A 256 33.25 -1.61 -0.59
N ASN A 257 32.47 -2.00 0.41
CA ASN A 257 32.07 -3.39 0.65
C ASN A 257 31.30 -4.01 -0.52
N TYR A 258 30.66 -3.18 -1.35
CA TYR A 258 29.79 -3.62 -2.43
C TYR A 258 30.30 -3.30 -3.83
N SER A 259 31.58 -2.91 -3.96
CA SER A 259 32.20 -2.55 -5.25
C SER A 259 31.43 -1.46 -6.01
N LEU A 260 30.82 -0.53 -5.27
CA LEU A 260 30.18 0.67 -5.81
C LEU A 260 31.21 1.81 -5.90
N PRO A 261 30.96 2.85 -6.73
CA PRO A 261 31.85 4.01 -6.82
C PRO A 261 32.15 4.63 -5.45
N PHE A 262 33.44 4.72 -5.09
CA PHE A 262 33.91 5.27 -3.81
C PHE A 262 35.18 6.14 -4.01
N PRO A 263 35.26 7.34 -3.38
CA PRO A 263 34.20 7.98 -2.62
C PRO A 263 33.01 8.36 -3.51
N HIS A 264 31.83 8.54 -2.91
CA HIS A 264 30.68 9.05 -3.67
C HIS A 264 30.98 10.45 -4.21
N GLU A 265 30.74 10.65 -5.50
CA GLU A 265 30.79 11.95 -6.15
C GLU A 265 29.37 12.34 -6.58
N PRO A 266 28.78 13.40 -6.00
CA PRO A 266 27.42 13.82 -6.36
C PRO A 266 27.29 14.11 -7.86
N SER A 267 26.34 13.43 -8.50
CA SER A 267 26.02 13.64 -9.91
C SER A 267 25.51 15.06 -10.18
N PRO A 268 25.56 15.56 -11.43
CA PRO A 268 24.96 16.85 -11.79
C PRO A 268 23.47 16.91 -11.41
N GLN A 269 22.73 15.84 -11.68
CA GLN A 269 21.32 15.68 -11.32
C GLN A 269 21.11 15.85 -9.81
N LEU A 270 21.93 15.20 -8.98
CA LEU A 270 21.82 15.32 -7.52
C LEU A 270 22.16 16.75 -7.06
N ARG A 271 23.23 17.36 -7.58
CA ARG A 271 23.63 18.72 -7.17
C ARG A 271 22.57 19.77 -7.47
N GLU A 272 21.79 19.56 -8.52
CA GLU A 272 20.67 20.44 -8.91
C GLU A 272 19.35 20.09 -8.20
N SER A 273 19.26 18.93 -7.54
CA SER A 273 18.05 18.46 -6.87
C SER A 273 17.64 19.34 -5.68
N MET A 274 16.35 19.38 -5.38
CA MET A 274 15.84 20.17 -4.25
C MET A 274 16.22 19.54 -2.92
N VAL A 275 16.23 18.20 -2.82
CA VAL A 275 16.64 17.50 -1.60
C VAL A 275 18.11 17.76 -1.24
N TRP A 276 19.02 17.81 -2.23
CA TRP A 276 20.44 18.12 -1.98
C TRP A 276 20.64 19.56 -1.49
N ASN A 277 19.83 20.49 -2.00
CA ASN A 277 19.92 21.91 -1.67
C ASN A 277 19.05 22.31 -0.47
N GLY A 278 18.50 21.34 0.26
CA GLY A 278 17.80 21.59 1.52
C GLY A 278 16.38 22.14 1.37
N LEU A 279 15.77 22.01 0.18
CA LEU A 279 14.50 22.65 -0.17
C LEU A 279 13.29 21.73 -0.01
N THR A 280 13.51 20.43 0.15
CA THR A 280 12.42 19.45 0.33
C THR A 280 12.89 18.24 1.13
N ALA A 281 11.99 17.69 1.96
CA ALA A 281 12.17 16.38 2.59
C ALA A 281 11.89 15.20 1.63
N HIS A 282 11.25 15.48 0.49
CA HIS A 282 10.75 14.47 -0.44
C HIS A 282 11.16 14.79 -1.87
N GLU A 283 11.85 13.85 -2.51
CA GLU A 283 12.27 14.02 -3.90
C GLU A 283 11.37 13.20 -4.82
N GLN A 284 11.22 11.91 -4.55
CA GLN A 284 10.50 10.98 -5.41
C GLN A 284 9.10 10.63 -4.87
N ASP A 285 8.11 10.64 -5.78
CA ASP A 285 6.86 9.89 -5.64
C ASP A 285 7.08 8.48 -6.22
N SER A 286 6.81 7.44 -5.42
CA SER A 286 6.95 6.03 -5.82
C SER A 286 5.63 5.32 -6.06
N SER A 287 4.51 6.05 -6.17
CA SER A 287 3.22 5.47 -6.52
C SER A 287 3.30 4.69 -7.84
N VAL A 288 4.02 5.24 -8.83
CA VAL A 288 4.39 4.55 -10.08
C VAL A 288 5.89 4.58 -10.27
N VAL A 289 6.50 3.41 -10.39
CA VAL A 289 7.92 3.24 -10.75
C VAL A 289 8.02 2.31 -11.95
N VAL A 290 8.57 2.83 -13.06
CA VAL A 290 8.84 2.03 -14.25
C VAL A 290 10.34 1.82 -14.35
N LEU A 291 10.80 0.58 -14.54
CA LEU A 291 12.21 0.22 -14.51
C LEU A 291 12.53 -0.96 -15.43
N ASP A 292 13.54 -0.80 -16.28
CA ASP A 292 14.26 -1.89 -16.96
C ASP A 292 15.46 -2.30 -16.10
N LYS A 293 15.37 -3.48 -15.48
CA LYS A 293 16.40 -4.00 -14.58
C LYS A 293 17.71 -4.28 -15.31
N ALA A 294 17.68 -4.72 -16.56
CA ALA A 294 18.88 -4.99 -17.36
C ALA A 294 19.66 -3.71 -17.62
N ARG A 295 18.94 -2.62 -17.92
CA ARG A 295 19.54 -1.30 -18.11
C ARG A 295 20.02 -0.64 -16.83
N ALA A 296 19.29 -0.85 -15.72
CA ALA A 296 19.75 -0.43 -14.40
C ALA A 296 21.07 -1.12 -14.02
N GLY A 297 21.12 -2.44 -14.23
CA GLY A 297 22.27 -3.30 -13.98
C GLY A 297 22.36 -3.78 -12.53
N PRO A 298 23.15 -4.84 -12.28
CA PRO A 298 23.18 -5.55 -10.99
C PRO A 298 23.60 -4.67 -9.81
N ASN A 299 24.46 -3.66 -10.04
CA ASN A 299 24.92 -2.77 -8.96
C ASN A 299 23.82 -1.84 -8.45
N VAL A 300 22.93 -1.35 -9.32
CA VAL A 300 21.74 -0.59 -8.90
C VAL A 300 20.82 -1.49 -8.10
N LEU A 301 20.58 -2.72 -8.56
CA LEU A 301 19.71 -3.67 -7.89
C LEU A 301 20.24 -4.10 -6.51
N ARG A 302 21.57 -4.25 -6.37
CA ARG A 302 22.22 -4.46 -5.06
C ARG A 302 22.10 -3.24 -4.15
N ALA A 303 22.38 -2.04 -4.67
CA ALA A 303 22.26 -0.79 -3.90
C ALA A 303 20.82 -0.62 -3.39
N LEU A 304 19.81 -0.90 -4.22
CA LEU A 304 18.40 -0.89 -3.82
C LEU A 304 18.12 -1.86 -2.67
N PHE A 305 18.65 -3.09 -2.73
CA PHE A 305 18.48 -4.05 -1.64
C PHE A 305 19.14 -3.58 -0.33
N ILE A 306 20.36 -3.04 -0.40
CA ILE A 306 21.07 -2.55 0.79
C ILE A 306 20.31 -1.37 1.42
N LEU A 307 19.75 -0.47 0.60
CA LEU A 307 18.92 0.64 1.08
C LEU A 307 17.75 0.14 1.92
N ILE A 308 17.03 -0.88 1.44
CA ILE A 308 15.83 -1.40 2.12
C ILE A 308 16.13 -2.45 3.18
N ALA A 309 17.28 -3.12 3.17
CA ALA A 309 17.60 -4.18 4.12
C ALA A 309 18.48 -3.66 5.27
N GLU A 310 19.29 -2.64 5.03
CA GLU A 310 20.29 -2.13 5.98
C GLU A 310 20.10 -0.63 6.24
N SER A 311 20.18 0.21 5.21
CA SER A 311 20.26 1.68 5.40
C SER A 311 19.01 2.30 5.99
N ARG A 312 17.82 1.71 5.78
CA ARG A 312 16.57 2.18 6.39
C ARG A 312 16.56 2.11 7.93
N PHE A 313 17.47 1.34 8.52
CA PHE A 313 17.61 1.18 9.97
C PHE A 313 18.69 2.09 10.58
N LEU A 314 19.29 2.99 9.78
CA LEU A 314 20.19 4.02 10.31
C LEU A 314 19.45 4.94 11.29
N PRO A 315 20.15 5.57 12.25
CA PRO A 315 19.52 6.42 13.27
C PRO A 315 18.67 7.57 12.68
N ILE A 316 19.11 8.14 11.56
CA ILE A 316 18.32 9.07 10.76
C ILE A 316 17.80 8.29 9.55
N VAL A 317 16.51 8.00 9.54
CA VAL A 317 15.85 7.33 8.41
C VAL A 317 15.92 8.26 7.19
N PHE A 318 16.28 7.74 6.02
CA PHE A 318 16.44 8.56 4.81
C PHE A 318 15.13 8.85 4.07
N SER A 319 14.01 8.24 4.46
CA SER A 319 12.74 8.39 3.74
C SER A 319 11.54 8.04 4.61
N TYR A 320 10.36 8.56 4.24
CA TYR A 320 9.06 8.17 4.82
C TYR A 320 8.70 6.70 4.51
N GLY A 321 9.36 6.09 3.54
CA GLY A 321 9.16 4.70 3.14
C GLY A 321 10.11 4.34 2.01
N ASP A 322 9.65 3.56 1.05
CA ASP A 322 10.44 3.10 -0.09
C ASP A 322 10.84 4.21 -1.08
N LYS A 323 10.16 5.36 -1.06
CA LYS A 323 10.14 6.28 -2.21
C LYS A 323 11.48 6.84 -2.66
N GLU A 324 12.37 7.17 -1.72
CA GLU A 324 13.70 7.70 -2.09
C GLU A 324 14.68 6.58 -2.51
N SER A 325 14.34 5.31 -2.28
CA SER A 325 15.28 4.19 -2.47
C SER A 325 15.62 3.95 -3.94
N PHE A 326 14.69 4.19 -4.86
CA PHE A 326 14.88 3.89 -6.27
C PHE A 326 15.93 4.81 -6.90
N TRP A 327 15.74 6.13 -6.84
CA TRP A 327 16.72 7.06 -7.41
C TRP A 327 18.05 7.07 -6.65
N LEU A 328 18.05 6.87 -5.32
CA LEU A 328 19.29 6.73 -4.54
C LEU A 328 20.11 5.53 -5.01
N ALA A 329 19.48 4.41 -5.36
CA ALA A 329 20.19 3.24 -5.86
C ALA A 329 20.94 3.53 -7.17
N PHE A 330 20.38 4.37 -8.05
CA PHE A 330 21.05 4.83 -9.25
C PHE A 330 22.22 5.77 -8.94
N GLU A 331 22.01 6.75 -8.06
CA GLU A 331 23.04 7.70 -7.62
C GLU A 331 24.23 6.97 -6.98
N LEU A 332 23.96 6.04 -6.05
CA LEU A 332 24.98 5.23 -5.37
C LEU A 332 25.77 4.33 -6.34
N ALA A 333 25.12 3.84 -7.40
CA ALA A 333 25.76 3.01 -8.42
C ALA A 333 26.47 3.84 -9.52
N GLY A 334 26.42 5.17 -9.46
CA GLY A 334 26.98 6.04 -10.49
C GLY A 334 26.30 5.90 -11.85
N ARG A 335 24.99 5.59 -11.85
CA ARG A 335 24.19 5.40 -13.07
C ARG A 335 23.29 6.61 -13.31
N PRO A 336 23.12 7.08 -14.57
CA PRO A 336 22.18 8.15 -14.88
C PRO A 336 20.75 7.77 -14.51
N TYR A 337 20.01 8.72 -13.94
CA TYR A 337 18.58 8.64 -13.69
C TYR A 337 17.93 9.99 -14.02
N ALA A 338 16.63 9.97 -14.26
CA ALA A 338 15.86 11.17 -14.48
C ALA A 338 14.43 11.02 -13.96
N PHE A 339 13.86 12.16 -13.62
CA PHE A 339 12.46 12.28 -13.27
C PHE A 339 11.65 12.83 -14.45
N SER A 340 10.34 12.66 -14.36
CA SER A 340 9.38 13.40 -15.17
C SER A 340 9.74 14.89 -15.16
N PRO A 341 9.69 15.59 -16.32
CA PRO A 341 10.00 17.02 -16.39
C PRO A 341 9.02 17.92 -15.61
N TRP A 342 7.92 17.35 -15.12
CA TRP A 342 6.80 18.04 -14.48
C TRP A 342 6.83 17.82 -12.97
N ALA A 343 6.39 18.82 -12.22
CA ALA A 343 6.09 18.65 -10.79
C ALA A 343 4.89 17.70 -10.61
N CYS A 344 4.75 17.15 -9.40
CA CYS A 344 3.45 16.62 -9.00
C CYS A 344 2.39 17.72 -9.01
N GLY A 345 1.14 17.30 -9.12
CA GLY A 345 -0.01 18.09 -8.74
C GLY A 345 -0.71 17.48 -7.52
N VAL A 346 -1.83 18.09 -7.14
CA VAL A 346 -2.77 17.51 -6.18
C VAL A 346 -4.20 17.76 -6.62
N VAL A 347 -5.09 16.84 -6.27
CA VAL A 347 -6.53 17.02 -6.47
C VAL A 347 -7.16 17.82 -5.32
N SER A 348 -8.37 18.35 -5.51
CA SER A 348 -9.09 19.10 -4.48
C SER A 348 -9.73 18.20 -3.42
N GLN A 349 -9.66 18.57 -2.15
CA GLN A 349 -10.62 18.15 -1.12
C GLN A 349 -11.98 18.84 -1.34
N PRO A 350 -13.08 18.36 -0.70
CA PRO A 350 -14.42 18.92 -0.91
C PRO A 350 -14.52 20.43 -0.66
N ASP A 351 -13.85 20.92 0.38
CA ASP A 351 -13.99 22.30 0.85
C ASP A 351 -12.90 23.25 0.31
N ASP A 352 -11.87 22.73 -0.38
CA ASP A 352 -10.72 23.50 -0.85
C ASP A 352 -11.15 24.75 -1.62
N MET A 353 -12.02 24.60 -2.62
CA MET A 353 -12.43 25.72 -3.47
C MET A 353 -13.25 26.78 -2.75
N SER A 354 -13.82 26.46 -1.59
CA SER A 354 -14.54 27.41 -0.74
C SER A 354 -13.61 28.11 0.24
N ALA A 355 -12.58 27.41 0.71
CA ALA A 355 -11.56 27.94 1.60
C ALA A 355 -10.51 28.79 0.86
N HIS A 356 -10.11 28.34 -0.33
CA HIS A 356 -9.03 28.89 -1.15
C HIS A 356 -9.41 28.81 -2.63
N ASN A 357 -9.09 29.85 -3.41
CA ASN A 357 -9.40 29.86 -4.85
C ASN A 357 -8.28 29.29 -5.72
N ASP A 358 -7.06 29.12 -5.18
CA ASP A 358 -5.86 28.72 -5.92
C ASP A 358 -4.96 27.73 -5.17
N THR A 359 -5.46 27.11 -4.09
CA THR A 359 -4.72 26.15 -3.26
C THR A 359 -5.54 24.89 -3.09
N LEU A 360 -4.93 23.74 -3.38
CA LEU A 360 -5.56 22.42 -3.26
C LEU A 360 -4.76 21.56 -2.27
N CYS A 361 -5.45 20.73 -1.49
CA CYS A 361 -4.91 19.98 -0.35
C CYS A 361 -5.23 18.48 -0.39
N GLY A 362 -5.62 17.96 -1.55
CA GLY A 362 -5.97 16.54 -1.68
C GLY A 362 -4.78 15.65 -2.05
N SER A 363 -5.13 14.47 -2.51
CA SER A 363 -4.19 13.40 -2.83
C SER A 363 -3.31 13.76 -4.04
N LEU A 364 -2.14 13.11 -4.12
CA LEU A 364 -1.11 13.44 -5.09
C LEU A 364 -1.56 13.05 -6.50
N ALA A 365 -1.23 13.88 -7.49
CA ALA A 365 -1.53 13.67 -8.89
C ALA A 365 -0.25 13.75 -9.73
N GLN A 366 -0.14 12.94 -10.78
CA GLN A 366 0.97 13.00 -11.72
C GLN A 366 0.52 13.21 -13.14
N TYR A 367 1.38 13.89 -13.90
CA TYR A 367 1.16 14.20 -15.31
C TYR A 367 1.99 13.29 -16.21
N TRP A 368 1.50 13.08 -17.44
CA TRP A 368 2.26 12.38 -18.47
C TRP A 368 3.66 12.99 -18.65
N PRO A 369 4.75 12.20 -18.58
CA PRO A 369 6.12 12.72 -18.60
C PRO A 369 6.57 13.31 -19.95
N GLY A 370 5.74 13.23 -20.99
CA GLY A 370 6.00 13.85 -22.29
C GLY A 370 5.37 15.24 -22.45
N ASN A 371 5.31 15.70 -23.71
CA ASN A 371 4.82 17.05 -24.04
C ASN A 371 3.31 17.24 -23.81
N ALA A 372 2.51 16.17 -23.93
CA ALA A 372 1.05 16.24 -23.76
C ALA A 372 0.65 16.59 -22.33
N SER A 373 -0.11 17.68 -22.15
CA SER A 373 -0.59 18.14 -20.85
C SER A 373 -1.83 17.37 -20.40
N ARG A 374 -1.63 16.11 -20.01
CA ARG A 374 -2.69 15.21 -19.54
C ARG A 374 -2.37 14.63 -18.17
N LEU A 375 -3.38 14.60 -17.32
CA LEU A 375 -3.33 13.93 -16.02
C LEU A 375 -3.20 12.42 -16.27
N LEU A 376 -2.18 11.81 -15.67
CA LEU A 376 -1.85 10.40 -15.85
C LEU A 376 -2.55 9.55 -14.78
N TYR A 377 -2.24 9.82 -13.51
CA TYR A 377 -2.83 9.13 -12.38
C TYR A 377 -2.98 10.04 -11.15
N VAL A 378 -3.78 9.58 -10.19
CA VAL A 378 -3.89 10.13 -8.84
C VAL A 378 -3.60 8.99 -7.86
N ASN A 379 -2.70 9.20 -6.90
CA ASN A 379 -2.51 8.32 -5.76
C ASN A 379 -3.69 8.58 -4.80
N GLY A 380 -4.58 7.61 -4.64
CA GLY A 380 -5.99 7.86 -4.33
C GLY A 380 -6.50 7.29 -3.03
N GLN A 381 -5.66 6.87 -2.08
CA GLN A 381 -6.09 6.21 -0.84
C GLN A 381 -7.26 6.94 -0.14
N ASP A 382 -7.15 8.26 0.01
CA ASP A 382 -8.18 9.09 0.68
C ASP A 382 -9.47 9.26 -0.14
N ILE A 383 -9.45 8.88 -1.42
CA ILE A 383 -10.54 9.06 -2.38
C ILE A 383 -11.33 7.75 -2.57
N ILE A 384 -10.66 6.60 -2.53
CA ILE A 384 -11.26 5.31 -2.94
C ILE A 384 -11.23 4.23 -1.87
N SER A 385 -10.57 4.44 -0.71
CA SER A 385 -10.48 3.41 0.32
C SER A 385 -11.88 3.01 0.83
N PRO A 386 -12.29 1.74 0.72
CA PRO A 386 -13.59 1.31 1.22
C PRO A 386 -13.62 1.22 2.74
N TYR A 387 -12.47 1.12 3.40
CA TYR A 387 -12.37 1.10 4.86
C TYR A 387 -12.07 2.50 5.40
N TYR A 388 -12.69 2.84 6.53
CA TYR A 388 -12.22 3.93 7.39
C TYR A 388 -10.85 3.57 7.96
N SER A 389 -10.06 4.58 8.37
CA SER A 389 -8.65 4.48 8.76
C SER A 389 -8.17 3.12 9.29
N GLN A 390 -6.96 2.70 8.89
CA GLN A 390 -6.36 1.39 9.19
C GLN A 390 -6.32 1.02 10.69
N ASN A 391 -6.55 1.99 11.60
CA ASN A 391 -6.50 1.81 13.05
C ASN A 391 -7.88 1.62 13.72
N SER A 392 -8.98 1.60 12.97
CA SER A 392 -10.30 1.37 13.56
C SER A 392 -10.71 -0.11 13.50
N PRO A 393 -10.85 -0.80 14.66
CA PRO A 393 -11.28 -2.20 14.71
C PRO A 393 -12.74 -2.41 14.25
N PHE A 394 -13.47 -1.33 13.96
CA PHE A 394 -14.84 -1.36 13.43
C PHE A 394 -14.92 -1.00 11.94
N SER A 395 -13.78 -0.78 11.25
CA SER A 395 -13.76 -0.30 9.86
C SER A 395 -14.26 -1.32 8.82
N HIS A 396 -14.46 -2.59 9.19
CA HIS A 396 -14.86 -3.66 8.27
C HIS A 396 -16.34 -4.04 8.35
N SER A 397 -17.10 -3.41 9.26
CA SER A 397 -18.55 -3.58 9.42
C SER A 397 -19.21 -2.27 9.00
N LEU A 398 -19.68 -2.15 7.77
CA LEU A 398 -20.20 -0.86 7.30
C LEU A 398 -21.46 -1.02 6.46
N ASP A 399 -22.38 -0.10 6.72
CA ASP A 399 -23.33 0.39 5.73
C ASP A 399 -22.55 0.78 4.46
N TRP A 400 -22.39 -0.19 3.55
CA TRP A 400 -21.68 0.01 2.29
C TRP A 400 -22.34 1.08 1.43
N GLY A 401 -23.65 1.25 1.56
CA GLY A 401 -24.40 2.33 0.90
C GLY A 401 -23.98 3.70 1.44
N GLY A 402 -23.91 3.84 2.77
CA GLY A 402 -23.39 5.04 3.43
C GLY A 402 -21.95 5.37 3.02
N ARG A 403 -21.06 4.37 3.02
CA ARG A 403 -19.66 4.56 2.59
C ARG A 403 -19.56 4.97 1.12
N TYR A 404 -20.36 4.35 0.24
CA TYR A 404 -20.44 4.73 -1.17
C TYR A 404 -20.84 6.20 -1.33
N LEU A 405 -21.89 6.64 -0.63
CA LEU A 405 -22.38 8.02 -0.69
C LEU A 405 -21.34 9.03 -0.20
N GLU A 406 -20.61 8.70 0.87
CA GLU A 406 -19.52 9.53 1.39
C GLU A 406 -18.40 9.68 0.36
N LEU A 407 -17.86 8.57 -0.16
CA LEU A 407 -16.77 8.56 -1.12
C LEU A 407 -17.17 9.30 -2.42
N VAL A 408 -18.36 9.02 -2.95
CA VAL A 408 -18.87 9.69 -4.16
C VAL A 408 -19.10 11.19 -3.91
N GLY A 409 -19.59 11.56 -2.73
CA GLY A 409 -19.75 12.95 -2.31
C GLY A 409 -18.42 13.71 -2.24
N ALA A 410 -17.35 13.01 -1.90
CA ALA A 410 -16.00 13.57 -1.77
C ALA A 410 -15.16 13.52 -3.06
N VAL A 411 -15.68 13.00 -4.17
CA VAL A 411 -14.94 12.90 -5.44
C VAL A 411 -14.39 14.29 -5.84
N PRO A 412 -13.07 14.41 -6.06
CA PRO A 412 -12.45 15.68 -6.40
C PRO A 412 -13.06 16.34 -7.63
N ARG A 413 -13.11 17.67 -7.60
CA ARG A 413 -13.63 18.49 -8.71
C ARG A 413 -12.54 19.22 -9.46
N HIS A 414 -11.41 19.48 -8.82
CA HIS A 414 -10.28 20.19 -9.41
C HIS A 414 -8.98 19.42 -9.21
N VAL A 415 -7.99 19.79 -10.01
CA VAL A 415 -6.60 19.37 -9.90
C VAL A 415 -5.71 20.58 -10.16
N THR A 416 -4.54 20.67 -9.54
CA THR A 416 -3.59 21.75 -9.83
C THR A 416 -3.09 21.61 -11.26
N PRO A 417 -2.98 22.68 -12.07
CA PRO A 417 -2.49 22.60 -13.44
C PRO A 417 -1.07 22.02 -13.53
N ARG A 418 -0.72 21.45 -14.69
CA ARG A 418 0.62 20.93 -14.93
C ARG A 418 1.66 22.05 -14.88
N MET A 419 2.72 21.86 -14.12
CA MET A 419 3.78 22.85 -13.93
C MET A 419 5.18 22.21 -13.90
N ARG A 420 6.21 23.05 -14.05
CA ARG A 420 7.60 22.65 -13.78
C ARG A 420 7.87 22.72 -12.29
N ARG A 421 8.70 21.82 -11.79
CA ARG A 421 9.07 21.79 -10.37
C ARG A 421 9.80 23.07 -9.98
N HIS A 422 9.43 23.64 -8.84
CA HIS A 422 10.07 24.82 -8.26
C HIS A 422 10.00 24.77 -6.72
N PRO A 423 10.83 25.55 -6.00
CA PRO A 423 10.73 25.69 -4.55
C PRO A 423 9.36 26.25 -4.14
N GLU A 424 8.94 26.02 -2.89
CA GLU A 424 7.73 26.63 -2.34
C GLU A 424 7.78 28.16 -2.49
N ARG A 425 6.75 28.76 -3.11
CA ARG A 425 6.69 30.20 -3.39
C ARG A 425 5.98 31.00 -2.32
N ARG A 426 5.08 30.36 -1.58
CA ARG A 426 4.23 30.98 -0.56
C ARG A 426 4.40 30.23 0.77
N PRO A 427 4.37 30.93 1.91
CA PRO A 427 4.37 30.27 3.20
C PRO A 427 3.16 29.33 3.34
N ARG A 428 3.39 28.12 3.83
CA ARG A 428 2.34 27.12 4.08
C ARG A 428 1.37 27.55 5.19
N GLY A 429 1.86 28.24 6.21
CA GLY A 429 1.05 28.58 7.39
C GLY A 429 0.55 27.32 8.10
N ASP A 430 -0.73 27.30 8.47
CA ASP A 430 -1.37 26.18 9.16
C ASP A 430 -1.91 25.09 8.20
N LEU A 431 -1.66 25.24 6.89
CA LEU A 431 -2.08 24.25 5.90
C LEU A 431 -1.29 22.94 6.06
N ASP A 432 -1.98 21.82 5.85
CA ASP A 432 -1.37 20.50 5.90
C ASP A 432 -0.30 20.34 4.80
N GLN A 433 0.63 19.39 5.01
CA GLN A 433 1.70 19.09 4.06
C GLN A 433 1.22 18.59 2.69
N THR A 434 -0.02 18.08 2.60
CA THR A 434 -0.65 17.69 1.33
C THR A 434 -0.95 18.88 0.42
N CYS A 435 -1.01 20.10 0.95
CA CYS A 435 -1.38 21.30 0.20
C CYS A 435 -0.30 21.79 -0.78
N LEU A 436 -0.72 22.16 -1.98
CA LEU A 436 0.04 22.96 -2.93
C LEU A 436 -0.51 24.38 -2.96
N VAL A 437 0.24 25.30 -2.36
CA VAL A 437 -0.21 26.66 -2.03
C VAL A 437 -0.02 27.61 -3.21
N GLY A 438 -1.13 28.10 -3.76
CA GLY A 438 -1.11 29.11 -4.82
C GLY A 438 -0.75 28.59 -6.20
N GLU A 439 -0.87 27.29 -6.44
CA GLU A 439 -0.56 26.64 -7.72
C GLU A 439 -1.73 26.63 -8.70
N GLY A 440 -2.90 27.11 -8.27
CA GLY A 440 -4.12 27.20 -9.07
C GLY A 440 -4.92 25.90 -9.08
N ALA A 441 -6.11 25.98 -9.68
CA ALA A 441 -7.05 24.87 -9.75
C ALA A 441 -7.72 24.84 -11.14
N VAL A 442 -7.68 23.68 -11.80
CA VAL A 442 -8.41 23.44 -13.06
C VAL A 442 -9.41 22.31 -12.87
N LEU A 443 -10.56 22.41 -13.54
CA LEU A 443 -11.61 21.41 -13.43
C LEU A 443 -11.15 20.05 -13.93
N LEU A 444 -11.44 19.01 -13.15
CA LEU A 444 -11.33 17.63 -13.60
C LEU A 444 -12.43 17.33 -14.63
N SER A 445 -12.07 16.58 -15.67
CA SER A 445 -13.03 16.19 -16.70
C SER A 445 -14.11 15.27 -16.11
N ASN A 446 -15.31 15.30 -16.69
CA ASN A 446 -16.36 14.36 -16.31
C ASN A 446 -15.93 12.89 -16.47
N LYS A 447 -15.13 12.59 -17.51
CA LYS A 447 -14.56 11.25 -17.72
C LYS A 447 -13.66 10.82 -16.55
N SER A 448 -12.77 11.72 -16.10
CA SER A 448 -11.88 11.45 -14.96
C SER A 448 -12.67 11.22 -13.68
N ARG A 449 -13.70 12.03 -13.41
CA ARG A 449 -14.57 11.88 -12.24
C ARG A 449 -15.37 10.58 -12.28
N SER A 450 -15.88 10.19 -13.45
CA SER A 450 -16.55 8.91 -13.63
C SER A 450 -15.61 7.72 -13.41
N ALA A 451 -14.34 7.81 -13.82
CA ALA A 451 -13.34 6.77 -13.55
C ALA A 451 -13.09 6.60 -12.04
N ILE A 452 -12.96 7.70 -11.29
CA ILE A 452 -12.84 7.67 -9.83
C ILE A 452 -14.06 6.99 -9.19
N ILE A 453 -15.27 7.37 -9.61
CA ILE A 453 -16.51 6.75 -9.11
C ILE A 453 -16.53 5.24 -9.40
N GLN A 454 -16.07 4.83 -10.58
CA GLN A 454 -15.99 3.41 -10.93
C GLN A 454 -14.99 2.65 -10.05
N ARG A 455 -13.84 3.25 -9.72
CA ARG A 455 -12.88 2.69 -8.75
C ARG A 455 -13.50 2.51 -7.37
N ILE A 456 -14.29 3.48 -6.90
CA ILE A 456 -15.04 3.38 -5.63
C ILE A 456 -16.00 2.19 -5.64
N VAL A 457 -16.81 2.06 -6.70
CA VAL A 457 -17.78 0.95 -6.84
C VAL A 457 -17.06 -0.40 -6.78
N TRP A 458 -16.03 -0.59 -7.61
CA TRP A 458 -15.28 -1.84 -7.63
C TRP A 458 -14.57 -2.12 -6.30
N GLY A 459 -14.04 -1.09 -5.63
CA GLY A 459 -13.40 -1.23 -4.34
C GLY A 459 -14.37 -1.71 -3.25
N ILE A 460 -15.56 -1.12 -3.19
CA ILE A 460 -16.61 -1.54 -2.26
C ILE A 460 -17.09 -2.97 -2.58
N ASP A 461 -17.29 -3.31 -3.85
CA ASP A 461 -17.72 -4.65 -4.27
C ASP A 461 -16.68 -5.75 -3.92
N VAL A 462 -15.39 -5.41 -3.91
CA VAL A 462 -14.34 -6.33 -3.44
C VAL A 462 -14.34 -6.41 -1.92
N ALA A 463 -14.42 -5.26 -1.23
CA ALA A 463 -14.45 -5.21 0.24
C ALA A 463 -15.60 -6.04 0.83
N GLN A 464 -16.78 -5.98 0.21
CA GLN A 464 -17.93 -6.81 0.54
C GLN A 464 -17.66 -8.31 0.37
N ALA A 465 -16.97 -8.70 -0.71
CA ALA A 465 -16.74 -10.11 -1.00
C ALA A 465 -15.67 -10.76 -0.11
N ILE A 466 -14.74 -9.97 0.43
CA ILE A 466 -13.72 -10.45 1.36
C ILE A 466 -14.03 -10.11 2.82
N GLU A 467 -15.24 -9.65 3.13
CA GLU A 467 -15.63 -9.24 4.49
C GLU A 467 -15.37 -10.34 5.53
N SER A 468 -15.52 -11.62 5.13
CA SER A 468 -15.27 -12.78 5.98
C SER A 468 -13.81 -12.96 6.42
N VAL A 469 -12.86 -12.22 5.82
CA VAL A 469 -11.43 -12.31 6.13
C VAL A 469 -11.09 -11.65 7.49
N PHE A 470 -11.89 -10.69 7.97
CA PHE A 470 -11.55 -9.90 9.16
C PHE A 470 -12.29 -10.40 10.42
N PRO A 471 -11.58 -10.99 11.41
CA PRO A 471 -12.18 -11.43 12.67
C PRO A 471 -12.52 -10.22 13.55
N GLY A 472 -13.78 -10.13 13.99
CA GLY A 472 -14.36 -8.92 14.60
C GLY A 472 -15.77 -8.62 14.12
N ASN A 473 -16.33 -9.48 13.26
CA ASN A 473 -17.69 -9.40 12.75
C ASN A 473 -18.61 -10.41 13.46
N PRO A 474 -18.87 -10.32 14.78
CA PRO A 474 -20.02 -11.00 15.30
C PRO A 474 -21.21 -10.20 14.76
N ARG A 475 -21.89 -10.75 13.74
CA ARG A 475 -23.34 -10.60 13.72
C ARG A 475 -23.81 -11.25 15.02
N ILE A 476 -23.74 -10.55 16.15
CA ILE A 476 -24.56 -10.92 17.30
C ILE A 476 -25.96 -10.71 16.74
N PRO A 477 -26.71 -11.77 16.44
CA PRO A 477 -28.07 -11.59 15.97
C PRO A 477 -28.75 -10.76 17.06
N THR A 478 -29.47 -9.69 16.70
CA THR A 478 -30.12 -8.80 17.68
C THR A 478 -30.90 -9.58 18.75
N VAL A 479 -31.34 -10.79 18.40
CA VAL A 479 -31.90 -11.83 19.27
C VAL A 479 -30.99 -12.20 20.46
N VAL A 480 -29.69 -12.43 20.27
CA VAL A 480 -28.75 -12.80 21.35
C VAL A 480 -28.51 -11.63 22.31
N LEU A 481 -28.46 -10.39 21.80
CA LEU A 481 -28.35 -9.19 22.65
C LEU A 481 -29.63 -8.97 23.46
N LEU A 482 -30.81 -9.19 22.86
CA LEU A 482 -32.11 -9.12 23.55
C LEU A 482 -32.27 -10.22 24.61
N ILE A 483 -31.79 -11.44 24.35
CA ILE A 483 -31.78 -12.53 25.33
C ILE A 483 -30.83 -12.22 26.49
N ALA A 484 -29.63 -11.70 26.21
CA ALA A 484 -28.67 -11.30 27.24
C ALA A 484 -29.21 -10.16 28.13
N LEU A 485 -29.86 -9.15 27.54
CA LEU A 485 -30.54 -8.08 28.28
C LEU A 485 -31.73 -8.61 29.10
N GLY A 486 -32.50 -9.55 28.56
CA GLY A 486 -33.58 -10.23 29.28
C GLY A 486 -33.08 -10.98 30.52
N VAL A 487 -31.97 -11.73 30.40
CA VAL A 487 -31.41 -12.48 31.53
C VAL A 487 -30.79 -11.55 32.58
N VAL A 488 -30.10 -10.49 32.16
CA VAL A 488 -29.41 -9.57 33.09
C VAL A 488 -30.39 -8.63 33.81
N PHE A 489 -31.49 -8.22 33.18
CA PHE A 489 -32.44 -7.28 33.81
C PHE A 489 -33.66 -7.94 34.44
N VAL A 490 -34.16 -9.06 33.90
CA VAL A 490 -35.39 -9.70 34.42
C VAL A 490 -35.10 -10.60 35.63
N MET A 491 -33.98 -11.33 35.64
CA MET A 491 -33.65 -12.24 36.75
C MET A 491 -33.40 -11.52 38.09
N PRO A 492 -32.71 -10.36 38.16
CA PRO A 492 -32.55 -9.64 39.42
C PRO A 492 -33.87 -9.05 39.94
N CYS A 493 -34.77 -8.62 39.05
CA CYS A 493 -36.09 -8.14 39.45
C CYS A 493 -36.95 -9.26 40.04
N VAL A 494 -36.91 -10.46 39.45
CA VAL A 494 -37.61 -11.63 40.00
C VAL A 494 -36.98 -12.06 41.33
N ALA A 495 -35.65 -12.04 41.46
CA ALA A 495 -34.97 -12.32 42.71
C ALA A 495 -35.29 -11.29 43.81
N PHE A 496 -35.39 -10.00 43.46
CA PHE A 496 -35.75 -8.94 44.40
C PHE A 496 -37.20 -9.06 44.89
N VAL A 497 -38.13 -9.42 44.00
CA VAL A 497 -39.55 -9.67 44.37
C VAL A 497 -39.67 -10.92 45.26
N ILE A 498 -38.93 -11.98 44.98
CA ILE A 498 -38.94 -13.20 45.80
C ILE A 498 -38.31 -12.96 47.18
N LEU A 499 -37.24 -12.16 47.25
CA LEU A 499 -36.57 -11.84 48.51
C LEU A 499 -37.35 -10.84 49.38
N THR A 500 -38.15 -9.95 48.77
CA THR A 500 -38.97 -8.98 49.52
C THR A 500 -40.34 -9.52 49.96
N GLN A 501 -40.78 -10.67 49.43
CA GLN A 501 -41.98 -11.38 49.90
C GLN A 501 -41.70 -12.48 50.94
N CYS A 502 -40.46 -12.65 51.38
CA CYS A 502 -40.05 -13.62 52.40
C CYS A 502 -39.53 -12.97 53.71
N GLU A 503 -39.99 -11.76 54.04
CA GLU A 503 -39.91 -11.19 55.40
C GLU A 503 -41.16 -11.50 56.22
#